data_AF-A0A7J2TKH7-F1
#
_entry.id   AF-A0A7J2TKH7-F1
#
_cell.length_a   1.000
_cell.length_b   1.000
_cell.length_c   1.000
_cell.angle_alpha   90.00
_cell.angle_beta   90.00
_cell.angle_gamma   90.00
#
_symmetry.space_group_name_H-M   'P 1'
#
loop_
_entity.id
_entity.type
_entity.pdbx_description
1 polymer ?
#
loop_
_entity_poly.entity_id
_entity_poly.type
_entity_poly.pdbx_seq_one_letter_code
_entity_poly.pdbx_strand_id
1 'polypeptide(L)' 'RKHRGWSLKELNEELERRKKVLEFMVSNGIRDFRSVSNIIHTYQINPEGAIKLLGIPEI' A
#
# COMPACT_ATOMS: atom_id res chain seq x y z
N ARG A 1 13.36 15.34 -1.25
CA ARG A 1 12.86 14.42 -2.30
C ARG A 1 13.91 13.34 -2.54
N LYS A 2 13.71 12.10 -2.07
CA LYS A 2 14.50 10.95 -2.55
C LYS A 2 13.90 10.55 -3.89
N HIS A 3 14.49 10.98 -5.01
CA HIS A 3 14.30 10.27 -6.27
C HIS A 3 15.00 8.92 -6.07
N ARG A 4 14.25 7.94 -5.57
CA ARG A 4 14.74 6.57 -5.42
C ARG A 4 15.06 6.14 -6.85
N GLY A 5 16.31 5.78 -7.15
CA GLY A 5 16.76 5.38 -8.48
C GLY A 5 16.17 4.03 -8.90
N TRP A 6 14.85 3.91 -8.84
CA TRP A 6 14.11 2.72 -9.19
C TRP A 6 14.19 2.49 -10.68
N SER A 7 14.45 1.24 -11.04
CA SER A 7 14.14 0.71 -12.35
C SER A 7 12.64 0.81 -12.61
N LEU A 8 12.25 0.80 -13.89
CA LEU A 8 10.84 0.78 -14.29
C LEU A 8 10.09 -0.41 -13.67
N LYS A 9 10.77 -1.55 -13.52
CA LYS A 9 10.23 -2.76 -12.89
C LYS A 9 9.88 -2.50 -11.42
N GLU A 10 10.83 -2.01 -10.63
CA GLU A 10 10.61 -1.72 -9.20
C GLU A 10 9.51 -0.65 -8.99
N LEU A 11 9.45 0.34 -9.88
CA LEU A 11 8.38 1.34 -9.84
C LEU A 11 7.01 0.70 -10.09
N ASN A 12 6.90 -0.17 -11.10
CA ASN A 12 5.64 -0.86 -11.41
C ASN A 12 5.22 -1.81 -10.29
N GLU A 13 6.16 -2.53 -9.70
CA GLU A 13 5.91 -3.39 -8.53
C GLU A 13 5.37 -2.56 -7.36
N GLU A 14 6.00 -1.42 -7.05
CA GLU A 14 5.51 -0.52 -6.00
C GLU A 14 4.09 0.00 -6.30
N LEU A 15 3.82 0.40 -7.55
CA LEU A 15 2.50 0.89 -7.95
C LEU A 15 1.43 -0.20 -7.78
N GLU A 16 1.73 -1.43 -8.17
CA GLU A 16 0.79 -2.54 -8.03
C GLU A 16 0.53 -2.88 -6.57
N ARG A 17 1.56 -2.84 -5.70
CA ARG A 17 1.37 -3.02 -4.25
C ARG A 17 0.45 -1.94 -3.66
N ARG A 18 0.66 -0.68 -4.01
CA ARG A 18 -0.19 0.43 -3.54
C ARG A 18 -1.63 0.28 -4.03
N LYS A 19 -1.81 -0.11 -5.28
CA LYS A 19 -3.13 -0.37 -5.86
C LYS A 19 -3.87 -1.45 -5.06
N LYS A 20 -3.24 -2.58 -4.75
CA LYS A 20 -3.85 -3.65 -3.93
C LYS A 20 -4.30 -3.16 -2.56
N VAL A 21 -3.52 -2.29 -1.90
CA VAL A 21 -3.90 -1.70 -0.61
C VAL A 21 -5.15 -0.82 -0.74
N LEU A 22 -5.23 -0.01 -1.80
CA LEU A 22 -6.42 0.80 -2.08
C LEU A 22 -7.64 -0.09 -2.39
N GLU A 23 -7.47 -1.12 -3.21
CA GLU A 23 -8.53 -2.09 -3.55
C GLU A 23 -9.03 -2.84 -2.31
N PHE A 24 -8.13 -3.23 -1.41
CA PHE A 24 -8.48 -3.82 -0.11
C PHE A 24 -9.37 -2.89 0.71
N MET A 25 -9.03 -1.60 0.79
CA MET A 25 -9.85 -0.64 1.53
C MET A 25 -11.25 -0.52 0.92
N VAL A 26 -11.34 -0.48 -0.41
CA VAL A 26 -12.62 -0.40 -1.12
C VAL A 26 -13.45 -1.67 -0.90
N SER A 27 -12.85 -2.86 -1.04
CA SER A 27 -13.56 -4.13 -0.90
C SER A 27 -14.05 -4.40 0.51
N ASN A 28 -13.36 -3.89 1.53
CA ASN A 28 -13.76 -3.97 2.93
C ASN A 28 -14.61 -2.78 3.41
N GLY A 29 -15.00 -1.87 2.50
CA GLY A 29 -15.85 -0.72 2.85
C GLY A 29 -15.19 0.35 3.72
N ILE A 30 -13.86 0.37 3.78
CA ILE A 30 -13.06 1.35 4.55
C ILE A 30 -13.04 2.67 3.79
N ARG A 31 -13.91 3.60 4.19
CA ARG A 31 -14.13 4.89 3.50
C ARG A 31 -13.94 6.11 4.40
N ASP A 32 -13.95 5.92 5.72
CA ASP A 32 -13.79 7.03 6.64
C ASP A 32 -12.34 7.53 6.63
N PHE A 33 -12.19 8.85 6.74
CA PHE A 33 -10.89 9.52 6.61
C PHE A 33 -9.85 8.99 7.61
N ARG A 34 -10.27 8.67 8.83
CA ARG A 34 -9.34 8.24 9.90
C ARG A 34 -8.78 6.85 9.59
N SER A 35 -9.63 5.90 9.25
CA SER A 35 -9.20 4.54 8.90
C SER A 35 -8.33 4.53 7.65
N VAL A 36 -8.73 5.27 6.61
CA VAL A 36 -7.94 5.39 5.37
C VAL A 36 -6.57 6.00 5.67
N SER A 37 -6.51 7.10 6.43
CA SER A 37 -5.24 7.75 6.79
C SER A 37 -4.33 6.83 7.60
N ASN A 38 -4.89 6.07 8.55
CA ASN A 38 -4.13 5.12 9.35
C ASN A 38 -3.52 4.00 8.49
N ILE A 39 -4.27 3.45 7.55
CA ILE A 39 -3.77 2.39 6.65
C ILE A 39 -2.65 2.93 5.75
N ILE A 40 -2.85 4.10 5.15
CA ILE A 40 -1.84 4.74 4.30
C ILE A 40 -0.55 5.02 5.10
N HIS A 41 -0.68 5.57 6.30
CA HIS A 41 0.47 5.88 7.16
C HIS A 41 1.21 4.60 7.58
N THR A 42 0.47 3.55 7.94
CA THR A 42 1.05 2.24 8.30
C THR A 42 1.83 1.65 7.13
N TYR A 43 1.26 1.69 5.92
CA TYR A 43 1.95 1.24 4.71
C TYR A 43 3.20 2.07 4.40
N GLN A 44 3.17 3.40 4.59
CA GLN A 44 4.33 4.27 4.36
C GLN A 44 5.50 3.97 5.31
N ILE A 45 5.22 3.58 6.56
CA ILE A 45 6.24 3.24 7.56
C ILE A 45 6.81 1.84 7.30
N ASN A 46 5.93 0.85 7.12
CA ASN A 46 6.31 -0.54 6.96
C ASN A 46 5.39 -1.23 5.93
N PRO A 47 5.72 -1.15 4.62
CA PRO A 47 4.90 -1.75 3.57
C PRO A 47 4.67 -3.24 3.78
N GLU A 48 5.71 -4.01 4.10
CA GLU A 48 5.60 -5.48 4.26
C GLU A 48 4.74 -5.85 5.46
N GLY A 49 4.93 -5.15 6.59
CA GLY A 49 4.10 -5.34 7.78
C GLY A 49 2.63 -5.00 7.53
N ALA A 50 2.37 -3.93 6.77
CA ALA A 50 1.02 -3.53 6.39
C ALA A 50 0.37 -4.56 5.46
N ILE A 51 1.06 -5.02 4.41
CA ILE A 51 0.56 -6.04 3.48
C ILE A 51 0.19 -7.32 4.24
N LYS A 52 1.07 -7.78 5.12
CA LYS A 52 0.82 -8.96 5.96
C LYS A 52 -0.38 -8.78 6.89
N LEU A 53 -0.49 -7.63 7.55
CA LEU A 53 -1.61 -7.32 8.44
C LEU A 53 -2.96 -7.29 7.70
N LEU A 54 -2.96 -6.75 6.48
CA LEU A 54 -4.17 -6.65 5.64
C LEU A 54 -4.50 -7.96 4.92
N GLY A 55 -3.65 -8.99 5.02
CA GLY A 55 -3.85 -10.28 4.34
C GLY A 55 -3.78 -10.17 2.81
N ILE A 56 -3.05 -9.17 2.29
CA ILE A 56 -2.90 -8.96 0.84
C ILE A 56 -1.80 -9.91 0.33
N PRO A 57 -2.02 -10.64 -0.79
CA PRO A 57 -0.98 -11.49 -1.37
C PRO A 57 0.22 -10.67 -1.86
N GLU A 58 1.43 -11.07 -1.44
CA GLU A 58 2.71 -10.55 -1.96
C GLU A 58 2.82 -10.79 -3.48
N ILE A 59 3.53 -9.90 -4.19
CA ILE A 59 3.74 -9.94 -5.65
C ILE A 59 5.15 -10.42 -5.92
#